data_AF-A0A2V6ZYI9-F1
#
_entry.id   AF-A0A2V6ZYI9-F1
#
_cell.length_a   1.000
_cell.length_b   1.000
_cell.length_c   1.000
_cell.angle_alpha   90.00
_cell.angle_beta   90.00
_cell.angle_gamma   90.00
#
_symmetry.space_group_name_H-M   'P 1'
#
loop_
_entity.id
_entity.type
_entity.pdbx_description
1 polymer ?
#
loop_
_entity_poly.entity_id
_entity_poly.type
_entity_poly.pdbx_seq_one_letter_code
_entity_poly.pdbx_strand_id
1 'polypeptide(L)'
;MRPRLRLTILLPIAVLVVGVFEVAWGQTAPIQGLETLTPEERAIAERNLERWQKLTPEERARALENYRRWKSMTPEERQAARQNYRRFRELAPEQKARILQDFQRWNDLPEERRQELQKSYDRFQQLPPERRERLQQRFGQWESMSPEERERVLRNQERWRQMSPDERDRIRERWRQMPPEERERLREQRQRHRGQP
;
A
#
# COMPACT_ATOMS: atom_id res chain seq x y z
N MET A 1 20.94 -0.74 9.99
CA MET A 1 20.13 -0.71 8.74
C MET A 1 18.76 -1.31 9.04
N ARG A 2 17.68 -0.51 9.01
CA ARG A 2 16.32 -1.04 9.23
C ARG A 2 15.79 -1.59 7.91
N PRO A 3 15.22 -2.80 7.87
CA PRO A 3 14.77 -3.40 6.62
C PRO A 3 13.67 -2.53 5.99
N ARG A 4 13.81 -2.27 4.69
CA ARG A 4 12.81 -1.57 3.88
C ARG A 4 11.53 -2.40 3.93
N LEU A 5 10.51 -1.96 4.68
CA LEU A 5 9.18 -2.57 4.63
C LEU A 5 8.56 -2.28 3.26
N ARG A 6 8.87 -3.12 2.28
CA ARG A 6 7.99 -3.31 1.13
C ARG A 6 6.74 -3.97 1.71
N LEU A 7 5.62 -3.25 1.74
CA LEU A 7 4.32 -3.79 2.14
C LEU A 7 3.84 -4.74 1.04
N THR A 8 4.53 -5.86 0.85
CA THR A 8 4.02 -6.93 0.00
C THR A 8 3.21 -7.83 0.90
N ILE A 9 1.90 -7.62 0.93
CA ILE A 9 0.97 -8.60 1.45
C ILE A 9 0.99 -9.76 0.44
N LEU A 10 1.96 -10.65 0.59
CA LEU A 10 1.86 -11.96 -0.01
C LEU A 10 0.89 -12.76 0.86
N LEU A 11 -0.33 -12.91 0.37
CA LEU A 11 -1.12 -14.07 0.79
C LEU A 11 -0.32 -15.30 0.33
N PRO A 12 0.07 -16.21 1.25
CA PRO A 12 0.76 -17.41 0.85
C PRO A 12 -0.25 -18.29 0.14
N ILE A 13 -0.37 -18.14 -1.18
CA ILE A 13 -0.75 -19.28 -2.01
C ILE A 13 0.53 -20.12 -2.09
N ALA A 14 0.85 -20.80 -0.98
CA ALA A 14 1.84 -21.86 -0.99
C ALA A 14 1.22 -23.02 -1.76
N VAL A 15 1.25 -22.93 -3.09
CA VAL A 15 1.10 -24.11 -3.93
C VAL A 15 2.35 -24.94 -3.66
N LEU A 16 2.18 -26.13 -3.10
CA LEU A 16 3.17 -27.20 -3.22
C LEU A 16 3.31 -27.49 -4.72
N VAL A 17 4.22 -26.80 -5.39
CA VAL A 17 4.62 -27.11 -6.76
C VAL A 17 5.51 -28.35 -6.68
N VAL A 18 4.88 -29.53 -6.68
CA VAL A 18 5.53 -30.72 -7.22
C VAL A 18 5.50 -30.56 -8.75
N GLY A 19 6.65 -30.78 -9.38
CA GLY A 19 7.02 -30.22 -10.68
C GLY A 19 5.96 -30.36 -11.78
N VAL A 20 5.52 -29.22 -12.32
CA VAL A 20 4.82 -29.14 -13.60
C VAL A 20 5.81 -28.58 -14.61
N PHE A 21 6.51 -29.46 -15.33
CA PHE A 21 7.21 -29.08 -16.55
C PHE A 21 6.25 -29.30 -17.73
N GLU A 22 6.03 -28.21 -18.48
CA GLU A 22 5.56 -28.14 -19.88
C GLU A 22 4.56 -29.20 -20.37
N VAL A 23 3.27 -28.83 -20.48
CA VAL A 23 2.40 -29.40 -21.52
C VAL A 23 1.51 -28.27 -22.06
N ALA A 24 1.98 -27.62 -23.13
CA ALA A 24 1.06 -27.12 -24.15
C ALA A 24 0.16 -28.28 -24.56
N TRP A 25 -1.14 -28.05 -24.76
CA TRP A 25 -2.19 -29.04 -25.11
C TRP A 25 -2.77 -29.84 -23.94
N GLY A 26 -3.75 -29.24 -23.25
CA GLY A 26 -5.06 -29.84 -22.88
C GLY A 26 -5.16 -31.18 -22.12
N GLN A 27 -4.07 -31.90 -21.86
CA GLN A 27 -4.07 -33.19 -21.16
C GLN A 27 -3.22 -33.06 -19.90
N THR A 28 -3.88 -33.09 -18.74
CA THR A 28 -3.20 -33.17 -17.46
C THR A 28 -2.71 -34.60 -17.28
N ALA A 29 -1.45 -34.86 -17.60
CA ALA A 29 -0.81 -36.11 -17.23
C ALA A 29 -1.03 -36.38 -15.72
N PRO A 30 -1.28 -37.63 -15.29
CA PRO A 30 -1.42 -37.93 -13.87
C PRO A 30 -0.15 -37.49 -13.14
N ILE A 31 -0.32 -36.69 -12.09
CA ILE A 31 0.81 -36.19 -11.27
C ILE A 31 1.42 -37.40 -10.58
N GLN A 32 2.61 -37.80 -11.05
CA GLN A 32 3.38 -38.89 -10.46
C GLN A 32 3.72 -38.53 -8.99
N GLY A 33 3.52 -39.46 -8.07
CA GLY A 33 3.81 -39.31 -6.64
C GLY A 33 2.59 -39.08 -5.75
N LEU A 34 1.39 -38.80 -6.29
CA LEU A 34 0.17 -38.65 -5.48
C LEU A 34 -0.22 -39.95 -4.76
N GLU A 35 0.11 -41.10 -5.35
CA GLU A 35 -0.08 -42.44 -4.82
C GLU A 35 0.75 -42.73 -3.56
N THR A 36 1.80 -41.93 -3.29
CA THR A 36 2.66 -42.08 -2.10
C THR A 36 2.19 -41.23 -0.91
N LEU A 37 1.21 -40.35 -1.13
CA LEU A 37 0.67 -39.46 -0.11
C LEU A 37 -0.35 -40.19 0.76
N THR A 38 -0.48 -39.76 2.02
CA THR A 38 -1.61 -40.16 2.85
C THR A 38 -2.94 -39.70 2.23
N PRO A 39 -4.08 -40.32 2.55
CA PRO A 39 -5.38 -39.91 2.02
C PRO A 39 -5.69 -38.42 2.22
N GLU A 40 -5.28 -37.85 3.36
CA GLU A 40 -5.48 -36.44 3.67
C GLU A 40 -4.58 -35.52 2.81
N GLU A 41 -3.29 -35.83 2.70
CA GLU A 41 -2.36 -35.08 1.86
C GLU A 41 -2.75 -35.15 0.39
N ARG A 42 -3.20 -36.31 -0.07
CA ARG A 42 -3.72 -36.51 -1.43
C ARG A 42 -4.95 -35.65 -1.68
N ALA A 43 -5.91 -35.63 -0.76
CA ALA A 43 -7.10 -34.78 -0.89
C ALA A 43 -6.75 -33.28 -0.94
N ILE A 44 -5.74 -32.84 -0.18
CA ILE A 44 -5.23 -31.46 -0.24
C ILE A 44 -4.59 -31.19 -1.61
N ALA A 45 -3.77 -32.11 -2.11
CA ALA A 45 -3.11 -31.98 -3.40
C ALA A 45 -4.11 -31.94 -4.56
N GLU A 46 -5.10 -32.83 -4.57
CA GLU A 46 -6.17 -32.90 -5.58
C GLU A 46 -7.00 -31.60 -5.58
N ARG A 47 -7.41 -31.10 -4.41
CA ARG A 47 -8.14 -29.82 -4.32
C ARG A 47 -7.32 -28.64 -4.83
N ASN A 48 -6.01 -28.62 -4.56
CA ASN A 48 -5.13 -27.56 -5.04
C ASN A 48 -4.93 -27.65 -6.56
N LEU A 49 -4.83 -28.86 -7.10
CA LEU A 49 -4.74 -29.11 -8.53
C LEU A 49 -6.00 -28.65 -9.25
N GLU A 50 -7.19 -28.99 -8.73
CA GLU A 50 -8.46 -28.56 -9.29
C GLU A 50 -8.54 -27.03 -9.35
N ARG A 51 -8.10 -26.34 -8.29
CA ARG A 51 -8.01 -24.88 -8.27
C ARG A 51 -7.04 -24.35 -9.32
N TRP A 52 -5.86 -24.96 -9.43
CA TRP A 52 -4.84 -24.59 -10.41
C TRP A 52 -5.34 -24.75 -11.86
N GLN A 53 -6.08 -25.82 -12.14
CA GLN A 53 -6.67 -26.07 -13.44
C GLN A 53 -7.71 -25.02 -13.83
N LYS A 54 -8.41 -24.43 -12.85
CA LYS A 54 -9.39 -23.35 -13.08
C LYS A 54 -8.77 -21.97 -13.30
N LEU A 55 -7.47 -21.79 -13.01
CA LEU A 55 -6.79 -20.51 -13.21
C LEU A 55 -6.57 -20.20 -14.69
N THR A 56 -6.73 -18.94 -15.07
CA THR A 56 -6.34 -18.45 -16.41
C THR A 56 -4.81 -18.50 -16.59
N PRO A 57 -4.28 -18.43 -17.84
CA PRO A 57 -2.85 -18.34 -18.08
C PRO A 57 -2.15 -17.21 -17.29
N GLU A 58 -2.80 -16.04 -17.20
CA GLU A 58 -2.29 -14.88 -16.47
C GLU A 58 -2.27 -15.12 -14.96
N GLU A 59 -3.31 -15.74 -14.42
CA GLU A 59 -3.38 -16.10 -13.00
C GLU A 59 -2.33 -17.14 -12.63
N ARG A 60 -2.09 -18.14 -13.49
CA ARG A 60 -1.02 -19.12 -13.33
C ARG A 60 0.35 -18.44 -13.36
N ALA A 61 0.57 -17.52 -14.30
CA ALA A 61 1.82 -16.77 -14.39
C ALA A 61 2.11 -15.97 -13.11
N ARG A 62 1.10 -15.27 -12.58
CA ARG A 62 1.20 -14.54 -11.30
C ARG A 62 1.48 -15.47 -10.13
N ALA A 63 0.83 -16.63 -10.07
CA ALA A 63 1.07 -17.61 -9.02
C ALA A 63 2.51 -18.15 -9.05
N LEU A 64 3.06 -18.43 -10.23
CA LEU A 64 4.46 -18.84 -10.41
C LEU A 64 5.44 -17.73 -10.01
N GLU A 65 5.16 -16.48 -10.36
CA GLU A 65 5.97 -15.33 -9.94
C GLU A 65 6.00 -15.19 -8.42
N ASN A 66 4.83 -15.26 -7.77
CA ASN A 66 4.72 -15.23 -6.31
C ASN A 66 5.50 -16.38 -5.67
N TYR A 67 5.45 -17.58 -6.24
CA TYR A 67 6.25 -18.72 -5.78
C TYR A 67 7.76 -18.48 -5.92
N ARG A 68 8.23 -17.98 -7.08
CA ARG A 68 9.65 -17.65 -7.28
C ARG A 68 10.12 -16.62 -6.26
N ARG A 69 9.31 -15.59 -6.01
CA ARG A 69 9.57 -14.56 -5.00
C ARG A 69 9.64 -15.14 -3.59
N TRP A 70 8.71 -16.02 -3.23
CA TRP A 70 8.74 -16.71 -1.93
C TRP A 70 9.99 -17.59 -1.76
N LYS A 71 10.38 -18.30 -2.83
CA LYS A 71 11.59 -19.13 -2.84
C LYS A 71 12.85 -18.29 -2.66
N SER A 72 12.90 -17.07 -3.20
CA SER A 72 14.04 -16.15 -3.03
C SER A 72 14.07 -15.41 -1.68
N MET A 73 13.03 -15.52 -0.85
CA MET A 73 13.02 -14.87 0.47
C MET A 73 13.97 -15.54 1.46
N THR A 74 14.61 -14.71 2.28
CA THR A 74 15.36 -15.11 3.48
C THR A 74 14.44 -15.75 4.54
N PRO A 75 14.98 -16.54 5.48
CA PRO A 75 14.19 -17.07 6.61
C PRO A 75 13.45 -15.99 7.38
N GLU A 76 14.07 -14.83 7.59
CA GLU A 76 13.52 -13.68 8.30
C GLU A 76 12.34 -13.06 7.53
N GLU A 77 12.47 -12.88 6.22
CA GLU A 77 11.39 -12.38 5.37
C GLU A 77 10.19 -13.34 5.34
N ARG A 78 10.44 -14.65 5.25
CA ARG A 78 9.36 -15.66 5.32
C ARG A 78 8.66 -15.63 6.68
N GLN A 79 9.42 -15.45 7.77
CA GLN A 79 8.86 -15.33 9.11
C GLN A 79 8.00 -14.05 9.26
N ALA A 80 8.47 -12.92 8.74
CA ALA A 80 7.70 -11.68 8.71
C ALA A 80 6.40 -11.84 7.91
N ALA A 81 6.46 -12.48 6.74
CA ALA A 81 5.28 -12.77 5.92
C ALA A 81 4.26 -13.66 6.65
N ARG A 82 4.72 -14.70 7.35
CA ARG A 82 3.86 -15.56 8.20
C ARG A 82 3.19 -14.77 9.32
N GLN A 83 3.92 -13.88 10.00
CA GLN A 83 3.36 -13.03 11.06
C GLN A 83 2.32 -12.05 10.50
N ASN A 84 2.59 -11.41 9.37
CA ASN A 84 1.64 -10.53 8.70
C ASN A 84 0.36 -11.26 8.31
N TYR A 85 0.49 -12.49 7.81
CA TYR A 85 -0.66 -13.33 7.49
C TYR A 85 -1.50 -13.69 8.72
N ARG A 86 -0.87 -14.04 9.85
CA ARG A 86 -1.59 -14.28 11.12
C ARG A 86 -2.39 -13.06 11.55
N ARG A 87 -1.75 -11.89 11.59
CA ARG A 87 -2.41 -10.62 11.90
C ARG A 87 -3.59 -10.35 10.97
N PHE A 88 -3.41 -10.53 9.66
CA PHE A 88 -4.47 -10.36 8.69
C PHE A 88 -5.65 -11.32 8.95
N ARG A 89 -5.39 -12.58 9.30
CA ARG A 89 -6.45 -13.55 9.64
C ARG A 89 -7.24 -13.18 10.88
N GLU A 90 -6.63 -12.47 11.82
CA GLU A 90 -7.25 -12.03 13.08
C GLU A 90 -8.10 -10.75 12.91
N LEU A 91 -7.96 -10.03 11.80
CA LEU A 91 -8.75 -8.81 11.53
C LEU A 91 -10.25 -9.10 11.41
N ALA A 92 -11.07 -8.12 11.79
CA ALA A 92 -12.51 -8.14 11.56
C ALA A 92 -12.82 -8.22 10.06
N PRO A 93 -13.97 -8.83 9.65
CA PRO A 93 -14.34 -8.97 8.24
C PRO A 93 -14.29 -7.66 7.44
N GLU A 94 -14.74 -6.56 8.04
CA GLU A 94 -14.79 -5.23 7.40
C GLU A 94 -13.39 -4.67 7.16
N GLN A 95 -12.47 -4.90 8.10
CA GLN A 95 -11.07 -4.51 7.97
C GLN A 95 -10.37 -5.33 6.89
N LYS A 96 -10.63 -6.64 6.84
CA LYS A 96 -10.12 -7.51 5.76
C LYS A 96 -10.62 -7.04 4.41
N ALA A 97 -11.93 -6.78 4.28
CA ALA A 97 -12.54 -6.30 3.05
C ALA A 97 -11.88 -5.01 2.56
N ARG A 98 -11.66 -4.05 3.46
CA ARG A 98 -10.97 -2.79 3.13
C ARG A 98 -9.55 -3.04 2.61
N ILE A 99 -8.75 -3.85 3.30
CA ILE A 99 -7.38 -4.17 2.87
C ILE A 99 -7.37 -4.87 1.50
N LEU A 100 -8.29 -5.80 1.26
CA LEU A 100 -8.40 -6.49 -0.01
C LEU A 100 -8.80 -5.54 -1.14
N GLN A 101 -9.73 -4.61 -0.88
CA GLN A 101 -10.13 -3.58 -1.84
C GLN A 101 -8.96 -2.64 -2.17
N ASP A 102 -8.19 -2.22 -1.17
CA ASP A 102 -7.02 -1.36 -1.37
C ASP A 102 -5.91 -2.09 -2.13
N PHE A 103 -5.72 -3.38 -1.86
CA PHE A 103 -4.81 -4.23 -2.61
C PHE A 103 -5.23 -4.40 -4.07
N GLN A 104 -6.52 -4.59 -4.33
CA GLN A 104 -7.05 -4.63 -5.70
C GLN A 104 -6.79 -3.31 -6.42
N ARG A 105 -7.15 -2.17 -5.80
CA ARG A 105 -6.87 -0.84 -6.34
C ARG A 105 -5.40 -0.64 -6.68
N TRP A 106 -4.49 -1.13 -5.83
CA TRP A 106 -3.06 -1.09 -6.09
C TRP A 106 -2.64 -1.93 -7.31
N ASN A 107 -3.18 -3.13 -7.46
CA ASN A 107 -2.87 -4.01 -8.60
C ASN A 107 -3.41 -3.47 -9.92
N ASP A 108 -4.51 -2.71 -9.87
CA ASP A 108 -5.14 -2.08 -11.02
C ASP A 108 -4.43 -0.78 -11.45
N LEU A 109 -3.51 -0.25 -10.62
CA LEU A 109 -2.71 0.91 -11.00
C LEU A 109 -1.81 0.59 -12.21
N PRO A 110 -1.67 1.53 -13.18
CA PRO A 110 -0.62 1.46 -14.18
C PRO A 110 0.76 1.31 -13.53
N GLU A 111 1.68 0.60 -14.19
CA GLU A 111 3.00 0.31 -13.65
C GLU A 111 3.78 1.61 -13.34
N GLU A 112 3.67 2.62 -14.20
CA GLU A 112 4.30 3.92 -14.00
C GLU A 112 3.82 4.59 -12.71
N ARG A 113 2.50 4.49 -12.43
CA ARG A 113 1.91 5.02 -11.19
C ARG A 113 2.37 4.25 -9.98
N ARG A 114 2.44 2.92 -10.03
CA ARG A 114 3.01 2.13 -8.94
C ARG A 114 4.47 2.52 -8.65
N GLN A 115 5.28 2.71 -9.68
CA GLN A 115 6.68 3.12 -9.53
C GLN A 115 6.81 4.52 -8.95
N GLU A 116 5.98 5.48 -9.37
CA GLU A 116 5.94 6.82 -8.81
C GLU A 116 5.59 6.81 -7.32
N LEU A 117 4.56 6.04 -6.93
CA LEU A 117 4.15 5.88 -5.54
C LEU A 117 5.24 5.21 -4.71
N GLN A 118 5.88 4.16 -5.24
CA GLN A 118 6.99 3.49 -4.55
C GLN A 118 8.16 4.45 -4.31
N LYS A 119 8.57 5.22 -5.34
CA LYS A 119 9.63 6.24 -5.19
C LYS A 119 9.25 7.30 -4.16
N SER A 120 7.98 7.71 -4.12
CA SER A 120 7.48 8.69 -3.16
C SER A 120 7.49 8.14 -1.73
N TYR A 121 7.11 6.89 -1.55
CA TYR A 121 7.20 6.19 -0.27
C TYR A 121 8.66 6.04 0.18
N ASP A 122 9.57 5.66 -0.72
CA ASP A 122 10.99 5.53 -0.39
C ASP A 122 11.59 6.87 0.06
N ARG A 123 11.26 7.98 -0.63
CA ARG A 123 11.63 9.33 -0.19
C ARG A 123 11.07 9.66 1.19
N PHE A 124 9.82 9.30 1.46
CA PHE A 124 9.20 9.51 2.78
C PHE A 124 9.92 8.72 3.89
N GLN A 125 10.29 7.46 3.64
CA GLN A 125 11.00 6.62 4.61
C GLN A 125 12.41 7.14 4.93
N GLN A 126 13.05 7.82 3.98
CA GLN A 126 14.37 8.43 4.14
C GLN A 126 14.35 9.76 4.90
N LEU A 127 13.16 10.36 5.13
CA LEU A 127 13.06 11.57 5.92
C LEU A 127 13.47 11.32 7.39
N PRO A 128 14.11 12.31 8.05
CA PRO A 128 14.29 12.28 9.49
C PRO A 128 12.99 12.00 10.24
N PRO A 129 13.02 11.26 11.37
CA PRO A 129 11.81 10.89 12.12
C PRO A 129 10.89 12.07 12.41
N GLU A 130 11.45 13.21 12.83
CA GLU A 130 10.71 14.41 13.21
C GLU A 130 10.02 15.03 11.98
N ARG A 131 10.63 14.91 10.79
CA ARG A 131 9.99 15.36 9.54
C ARG A 131 8.84 14.45 9.17
N ARG A 132 8.98 13.13 9.34
CA ARG A 132 7.91 12.17 9.07
C ARG A 132 6.73 12.38 10.00
N GLU A 133 6.96 12.55 11.29
CA GLU A 133 5.92 12.81 12.29
C GLU A 133 5.16 14.09 11.96
N ARG A 134 5.84 15.18 11.60
CA ARG A 134 5.18 16.41 11.17
C ARG A 134 4.30 16.23 9.93
N LEU A 135 4.73 15.42 8.96
CA LEU A 135 3.92 15.12 7.79
C LEU A 135 2.70 14.27 8.14
N GLN A 136 2.87 13.26 9.00
CA GLN A 136 1.76 12.43 9.49
C GLN A 136 0.74 13.26 10.27
N GLN A 137 1.19 14.16 11.15
CA GLN A 137 0.31 15.07 11.87
C GLN A 137 -0.47 15.98 10.91
N ARG A 138 0.20 16.57 9.91
CA ARG A 138 -0.48 17.40 8.89
C ARG A 138 -1.50 16.61 8.08
N PHE A 139 -1.18 15.37 7.74
CA PHE A 139 -2.09 14.49 7.02
C PHE A 139 -3.30 14.12 7.88
N GLY A 140 -3.10 13.73 9.15
CA GLY A 140 -4.22 13.46 10.07
C GLY A 140 -5.11 14.69 10.28
N GLN A 141 -4.52 15.88 10.40
CA GLN A 141 -5.29 17.13 10.48
C GLN A 141 -6.04 17.47 9.19
N TRP A 142 -5.61 16.95 8.03
CA TRP A 142 -6.33 17.10 6.76
C TRP A 142 -7.50 16.12 6.68
N GLU A 143 -7.26 14.88 7.11
CA GLU A 143 -8.30 13.85 7.19
C GLU A 143 -9.42 14.22 8.17
N SER A 144 -9.11 14.97 9.23
CA SER A 144 -10.11 15.45 10.19
C SER A 144 -10.90 16.68 9.73
N MET A 145 -10.51 17.35 8.64
CA MET A 145 -11.23 18.53 8.14
C MET A 145 -12.60 18.17 7.55
N SER A 146 -13.55 19.09 7.68
CA SER A 146 -14.82 19.02 6.94
C SER A 146 -14.59 19.17 5.42
N PRO A 147 -15.52 18.72 4.56
CA PRO A 147 -15.46 18.96 3.12
C PRO A 147 -15.27 20.44 2.75
N GLU A 148 -15.99 21.34 3.41
CA GLU A 148 -15.95 22.79 3.18
C GLU A 148 -14.59 23.37 3.57
N GLU A 149 -14.02 22.91 4.68
CA GLU A 149 -12.69 23.32 5.12
C GLU A 149 -11.60 22.88 4.13
N ARG A 150 -11.67 21.63 3.66
CA ARG A 150 -10.75 21.11 2.64
C ARG A 150 -10.86 21.94 1.36
N GLU A 151 -12.08 22.22 0.92
CA GLU A 151 -12.32 23.03 -0.29
C GLU A 151 -11.73 24.45 -0.14
N ARG A 152 -11.89 25.08 1.03
CA ARG A 152 -11.27 26.37 1.35
C ARG A 152 -9.75 26.30 1.26
N VAL A 153 -9.13 25.25 1.78
CA VAL A 153 -7.66 25.07 1.69
C VAL A 153 -7.22 24.85 0.25
N LEU A 154 -7.94 24.04 -0.54
CA LEU A 154 -7.62 23.83 -1.96
C LEU A 154 -7.74 25.13 -2.76
N ARG A 155 -8.79 25.92 -2.56
CA ARG A 155 -8.95 27.23 -3.20
C ARG A 155 -7.83 28.20 -2.82
N ASN A 156 -7.44 28.24 -1.55
CA ASN A 156 -6.29 29.04 -1.10
C ASN A 156 -4.99 28.61 -1.78
N GLN A 157 -4.78 27.30 -1.88
CA GLN A 157 -3.60 26.74 -2.54
C GLN A 157 -3.58 27.06 -4.03
N GLU A 158 -4.72 26.95 -4.72
CA GLU A 158 -4.83 27.25 -6.14
C GLU A 158 -4.54 28.73 -6.42
N ARG A 159 -5.15 29.65 -5.64
CA ARG A 159 -4.81 31.08 -5.72
C ARG A 159 -3.31 31.33 -5.54
N TRP A 160 -2.68 30.66 -4.57
CA TRP A 160 -1.24 30.80 -4.36
C TRP A 160 -0.41 30.31 -5.55
N ARG A 161 -0.81 29.19 -6.18
CA ARG A 161 -0.14 28.64 -7.38
C ARG A 161 -0.26 29.58 -8.58
N GLN A 162 -1.35 30.32 -8.70
CA GLN A 162 -1.59 31.26 -9.80
C GLN A 162 -0.86 32.60 -9.63
N MET A 163 -0.46 32.96 -8.40
CA MET A 163 0.33 34.18 -8.16
C MET A 163 1.71 34.11 -8.82
N SER A 164 2.15 35.25 -9.38
CA SER A 164 3.51 35.47 -9.85
C SER A 164 4.53 35.42 -8.70
N PRO A 165 5.82 35.17 -8.99
CA PRO A 165 6.87 35.22 -7.98
C PRO A 165 6.87 36.53 -7.18
N ASP A 166 6.74 37.69 -7.84
CA ASP A 166 6.74 39.01 -7.20
C ASP A 166 5.56 39.21 -6.24
N GLU A 167 4.37 38.76 -6.61
CA GLU A 167 3.19 38.81 -5.72
C GLU A 167 3.40 37.96 -4.47
N ARG A 168 3.96 36.76 -4.63
CA ARG A 168 4.27 35.89 -3.49
C ARG A 168 5.35 36.51 -2.60
N ASP A 169 6.32 37.19 -3.18
CA ASP A 169 7.40 37.87 -2.45
C ASP A 169 6.84 39.05 -1.65
N ARG A 170 5.97 39.87 -2.24
CA ARG A 170 5.26 40.94 -1.54
C ARG A 170 4.44 40.43 -0.36
N ILE A 171 3.75 39.30 -0.51
CA ILE A 171 2.99 38.68 0.59
C ILE A 171 3.94 38.19 1.69
N ARG A 172 5.05 37.54 1.34
CA ARG A 172 6.05 37.07 2.31
C ARG A 172 6.69 38.23 3.06
N GLU A 173 7.00 39.33 2.37
CA GLU A 173 7.59 40.52 2.99
C GLU A 173 6.59 41.22 3.90
N ARG A 174 5.33 41.38 3.48
CA ARG A 174 4.25 41.87 4.36
C ARG A 174 4.12 41.02 5.63
N TRP A 175 4.17 39.69 5.50
CA TRP A 175 4.11 38.80 6.66
C TRP A 175 5.34 38.92 7.56
N ARG A 176 6.52 39.17 7.00
CA ARG A 176 7.77 39.38 7.75
C ARG A 176 7.73 40.69 8.55
N GLN A 177 7.19 41.75 7.96
CA GLN A 177 7.09 43.08 8.58
C GLN A 177 5.93 43.21 9.58
N MET A 178 4.95 42.28 9.54
CA MET A 178 3.82 42.28 10.47
C MET A 178 4.29 42.13 11.93
N PRO A 179 3.77 42.95 12.88
CA PRO A 179 4.09 42.81 14.30
C PRO A 179 3.81 41.38 14.83
N PRO A 180 4.62 40.85 15.76
CA PRO A 180 4.41 39.51 16.32
C PRO A 180 3.00 39.29 16.88
N GLU A 181 2.45 40.29 17.57
CA GLU A 181 1.12 40.24 18.19
C GLU A 181 0.01 40.11 17.15
N GLU A 182 0.15 40.80 16.01
CA GLU A 182 -0.79 40.70 14.90
C GLU A 182 -0.70 39.32 14.22
N ARG A 183 0.51 38.79 14.05
CA ARG A 183 0.71 37.42 13.53
C ARG A 183 0.08 36.38 14.45
N GLU A 184 0.17 36.53 15.75
CA GLU A 184 -0.46 35.64 16.74
C GLU A 184 -1.98 35.70 16.66
N ARG A 185 -2.58 36.90 16.63
CA ARG A 185 -4.03 37.08 16.43
C ARG A 185 -4.54 36.37 15.18
N LEU A 186 -3.85 36.48 14.06
CA LEU A 186 -4.22 35.79 12.81
C LEU A 186 -4.06 34.26 12.90
N ARG A 187 -3.11 33.76 13.71
CA ARG A 187 -2.99 32.31 13.97
C ARG A 187 -4.15 31.81 14.82
N GLU A 188 -4.48 32.52 15.90
CA GLU A 188 -5.60 32.18 16.78
C GLU A 188 -6.93 32.21 16.03
N GLN A 189 -7.17 33.25 15.23
CA GLN A 189 -8.38 33.35 14.42
C GLN A 189 -8.53 32.14 13.48
N ARG A 190 -7.46 31.75 12.80
CA ARG A 190 -7.46 30.55 11.93
C ARG A 190 -7.67 29.26 12.70
N GLN A 191 -7.13 29.14 13.91
CA GLN A 191 -7.35 27.96 14.75
C GLN A 191 -8.81 27.87 15.21
N ARG A 192 -9.41 29.00 15.62
CA ARG A 192 -10.84 29.05 15.99
C ARG A 192 -11.75 28.66 14.83
N HIS A 193 -11.47 29.15 13.62
CA HIS A 193 -12.24 28.81 12.41
C HIS A 193 -11.99 27.40 11.88
N ARG A 194 -11.02 26.68 12.44
CA ARG A 194 -10.68 25.28 12.08
C ARG A 194 -11.13 24.26 13.14
N GLY A 195 -11.55 24.74 14.31
CA GLY A 195 -12.06 23.91 15.42
C GLY A 195 -13.57 24.07 15.65
N GLN A 196 -14.27 24.78 14.78
CA GLN A 196 -15.73 24.84 14.79
C GLN A 196 -16.27 23.76 13.85
N PRO A 197 -17.20 22.90 14.33
CA PRO A 197 -17.80 21.84 13.53
C PRO A 197 -18.64 22.38 12.37
#